data_AF-A0A9E2ZEL1-F1
#
_entry.id   AF-A0A9E2ZEL1-F1
#
_cell.length_a   1.000
_cell.length_b   1.000
_cell.length_c   1.000
_cell.angle_alpha   90.00
_cell.angle_beta   90.00
_cell.angle_gamma   90.00
#
_symmetry.space_group_name_H-M   'P 1'
#
loop_
_entity.id
_entity.type
_entity.pdbx_description
1 polymer ?
#
loop_
_entity_poly.entity_id
_entity_poly.type
_entity_poly.pdbx_seq_one_letter_code
_entity_poly.pdbx_strand_id
1 'polypeptide(L)' 'MTDAQDPRVGLKAQLQEARAELKAHMGSWEYAFAMGGGRDGAGDHPLHRRTRARTERLQQRCQALRAQLAEYEL' A
#
# COMPACT_ATOMS: atom_id res chain seq x y z
N MET A 1 -10.10 -20.13 29.54
CA MET A 1 -9.70 -18.73 29.32
C MET A 1 -9.24 -18.63 27.89
N THR A 2 -10.09 -18.15 27.00
CA THR A 2 -9.75 -17.92 25.60
C THR A 2 -8.63 -16.92 25.53
N ASP A 3 -7.48 -17.32 24.98
CA ASP A 3 -6.47 -16.42 24.42
C ASP A 3 -7.21 -15.36 23.61
N ALA A 4 -7.29 -14.14 24.15
CA ALA A 4 -7.69 -13.00 23.36
C ALA A 4 -6.59 -12.86 22.30
N GLN A 5 -6.90 -13.26 21.06
CA GLN A 5 -6.00 -13.19 19.92
C GLN A 5 -5.22 -11.87 19.97
N ASP A 6 -3.89 -11.95 20.13
CA ASP A 6 -3.04 -10.76 20.22
C ASP A 6 -3.32 -9.86 19.00
N PRO A 7 -3.86 -8.64 19.18
CA PRO A 7 -4.24 -7.77 18.07
C PRO A 7 -3.04 -7.44 17.17
N ARG A 8 -1.82 -7.51 17.70
CA ARG A 8 -0.58 -7.30 16.93
C ARG A 8 -0.38 -8.39 15.88
N VAL A 9 -0.82 -9.63 16.11
CA VAL A 9 -0.71 -10.73 15.13
C VAL A 9 -1.60 -10.44 13.92
N GLY A 10 -2.84 -10.02 14.15
CA GLY A 10 -3.77 -9.63 13.09
C GLY A 10 -3.27 -8.41 12.31
N LEU A 11 -2.75 -7.39 13.00
CA LEU A 11 -2.19 -6.19 12.36
C LEU A 11 -0.93 -6.49 11.55
N LYS A 12 -0.03 -7.36 12.05
CA LYS A 12 1.15 -7.81 11.31
C LYS A 12 0.75 -8.55 10.02
N ALA A 13 -0.25 -9.44 10.08
CA ALA A 13 -0.75 -10.12 8.90
C ALA A 13 -1.33 -9.15 7.86
N GLN A 14 -2.17 -8.20 8.30
CA GLN A 14 -2.73 -7.17 7.43
C GLN A 14 -1.64 -6.26 6.81
N LEU A 15 -0.58 -5.93 7.57
CA LEU A 15 0.54 -5.16 7.06
C LEU A 15 1.32 -5.94 6.00
N GLN A 16 1.55 -7.24 6.20
CA GLN A 16 2.21 -8.07 5.20
C GLN A 16 1.38 -8.18 3.92
N GLU A 17 0.07 -8.37 4.05
CA GLU A 17 -0.86 -8.39 2.91
C GLU A 17 -0.82 -7.05 2.15
N ALA A 18 -0.96 -5.91 2.85
CA ALA A 18 -0.92 -4.59 2.22
C ALA A 18 0.42 -4.31 1.52
N ARG A 19 1.54 -4.77 2.09
CA ARG A 19 2.87 -4.68 1.47
C ARG A 19 2.99 -5.57 0.23
N ALA A 20 2.43 -6.78 0.28
CA ALA A 20 2.41 -7.67 -0.88
C ALA A 20 1.56 -7.08 -2.01
N GLU A 21 0.41 -6.50 -1.69
CA GLU A 21 -0.45 -5.80 -2.66
C GLU A 21 0.27 -4.58 -3.28
N LEU A 22 0.92 -3.76 -2.45
CA LEU A 22 1.74 -2.64 -2.94
C LEU A 22 2.87 -3.12 -3.86
N LYS A 23 3.59 -4.18 -3.47
CA LYS A 23 4.66 -4.76 -4.28
C LYS A 23 4.14 -5.29 -5.61
N ALA A 24 3.03 -6.02 -5.61
CA ALA A 24 2.40 -6.53 -6.83
C ALA A 24 1.95 -5.38 -7.74
N HIS A 25 1.33 -4.34 -7.18
CA HIS A 25 0.95 -3.14 -7.91
C HIS A 25 2.17 -2.44 -8.53
N MET A 26 3.24 -2.24 -7.77
CA MET A 26 4.48 -1.62 -8.27
C MET A 26 5.21 -2.46 -9.31
N GLY A 27 5.03 -3.79 -9.28
CA GLY A 27 5.55 -4.72 -10.28
C GLY A 27 4.69 -4.85 -11.54
N SER A 28 3.53 -4.18 -11.60
CA SER A 28 2.63 -4.24 -12.74
C SER A 28 3.14 -3.42 -13.92
N TRP A 29 2.76 -3.82 -15.13
CA TRP A 29 3.03 -3.04 -16.33
C TRP A 29 2.35 -1.68 -16.30
N GLU A 30 1.12 -1.60 -15.75
CA GLU A 30 0.39 -0.34 -15.60
C GLU A 30 1.12 0.66 -14.71
N TYR A 31 1.81 0.17 -13.67
CA TYR A 31 2.67 1.01 -12.85
C TYR A 31 3.91 1.47 -13.61
N ALA A 32 4.60 0.57 -14.31
CA ALA A 32 5.76 0.92 -15.13
C ALA A 32 5.41 1.94 -16.23
N PHE A 33 4.29 1.75 -16.93
CA PHE A 33 3.77 2.69 -17.92
C PHE A 33 3.48 4.05 -17.30
N ALA A 34 2.77 4.07 -16.17
CA ALA A 34 2.43 5.31 -15.47
C ALA A 34 3.67 6.04 -14.92
N MET A 35 4.75 5.35 -14.60
CA MET A 35 6.02 5.99 -14.21
C MET A 35 6.82 6.47 -15.43
N GLY A 36 6.70 5.80 -16.58
CA GLY A 36 7.35 6.17 -17.83
C GLY A 36 6.73 7.39 -18.52
N GLY A 37 5.40 7.44 -18.64
CA GLY A 37 4.69 8.53 -19.35
C GLY A 37 4.65 9.86 -18.61
N GLY A 38 5.07 9.91 -17.34
CA GLY A 38 5.14 11.16 -16.57
C GLY A 38 6.20 12.14 -17.11
N ARG A 39 7.13 11.66 -17.94
CA ARG A 39 8.24 12.44 -18.51
C ARG A 39 7.81 13.34 -19.67
N ASP A 40 6.78 12.96 -20.42
CA ASP A 40 6.37 13.63 -21.67
C ASP A 40 5.06 14.45 -21.54
N GLY A 41 4.65 14.78 -20.30
CA GLY A 41 3.43 15.55 -20.04
C GLY A 41 2.14 14.73 -20.01
N ALA A 42 2.21 13.39 -20.09
CA ALA A 42 1.04 12.50 -19.97
C ALA A 42 0.54 12.33 -18.51
N GLY A 43 1.03 13.13 -17.56
CA GLY A 43 0.65 13.05 -16.16
C GLY A 43 -0.85 13.21 -15.88
N ASP A 44 -1.59 13.86 -16.78
CA ASP A 44 -3.05 14.01 -16.66
C ASP A 44 -3.86 12.87 -17.33
N HIS A 45 -3.17 11.92 -17.97
CA HIS A 45 -3.80 10.75 -18.56
C HIS A 45 -4.52 9.92 -17.47
N PRO A 46 -5.75 9.43 -17.73
CA PRO A 46 -6.54 8.73 -16.71
C PRO A 46 -5.81 7.55 -16.05
N LEU A 47 -4.97 6.84 -16.80
CA LEU A 47 -4.17 5.74 -16.27
C LEU A 47 -3.13 6.21 -15.23
N HIS A 48 -2.44 7.33 -15.49
CA HIS A 48 -1.49 7.91 -14.54
C HIS A 48 -2.18 8.30 -13.24
N ARG A 49 -3.32 9.00 -13.32
CA ARG A 49 -4.12 9.39 -12.16
C ARG A 49 -4.61 8.17 -11.36
N ARG A 50 -5.14 7.15 -12.04
CA ARG A 50 -5.60 5.92 -11.40
C ARG A 50 -4.47 5.17 -10.71
N THR A 51 -3.34 4.98 -11.39
CA THR A 51 -2.18 4.30 -10.82
C THR A 51 -1.64 5.07 -9.62
N ARG A 52 -1.51 6.40 -9.73
CA ARG A 52 -1.07 7.25 -8.61
C ARG A 52 -2.00 7.14 -7.41
N ALA A 53 -3.30 7.29 -7.62
CA ALA A 53 -4.30 7.17 -6.55
C ALA A 53 -4.34 5.77 -5.91
N ARG A 54 -4.02 4.72 -6.67
CA ARG A 54 -3.90 3.36 -6.14
C ARG A 54 -2.63 3.20 -5.29
N THR A 55 -1.49 3.69 -5.79
CA THR A 55 -0.22 3.68 -5.05
C THR A 55 -0.34 4.44 -3.73
N GLU A 56 -0.90 5.65 -3.75
CA GLU A 56 -1.09 6.49 -2.56
C GLU A 56 -1.97 5.78 -1.52
N ARG A 57 -3.09 5.18 -1.93
CA ARG A 57 -3.96 4.40 -1.03
C ARG A 57 -3.24 3.22 -0.38
N LEU A 58 -2.46 2.46 -1.15
CA LEU A 58 -1.72 1.31 -0.62
C LEU A 58 -0.61 1.74 0.35
N GLN A 59 0.08 2.84 0.06
CA GLN A 59 1.07 3.42 0.96
C GLN A 59 0.45 3.94 2.26
N GLN A 60 -0.68 4.65 2.17
CA GLN A 60 -1.44 5.13 3.34
C GLN A 60 -1.91 3.96 4.21
N ARG A 61 -2.44 2.89 3.60
CA ARG A 61 -2.84 1.67 4.33
C ARG A 61 -1.64 1.06 5.07
N CYS A 62 -0.48 0.95 4.43
CA CYS A 62 0.74 0.45 5.08
C CYS A 62 1.19 1.34 6.25
N GLN A 63 1.12 2.66 6.08
CA GLN A 63 1.51 3.62 7.13
C GLN A 63 0.56 3.55 8.33
N ALA A 64 -0.75 3.52 8.09
CA ALA A 64 -1.75 3.40 9.15
C ALA A 64 -1.58 2.12 9.97
N LEU A 65 -1.38 0.97 9.31
CA LEU A 65 -1.13 -0.31 9.99
C LEU A 65 0.17 -0.30 10.81
N ARG A 66 1.21 0.37 10.31
CA ARG A 66 2.47 0.55 11.07
C ARG A 66 2.27 1.44 12.29
N ALA A 67 1.50 2.52 12.17
CA ALA A 67 1.18 3.41 13.28
C ALA A 67 0.40 2.66 14.37
N GLN A 68 -0.63 1.91 13.98
CA GLN A 68 -1.39 1.06 14.91
C GLN A 68 -0.51 0.03 15.60
N LEU A 69 0.43 -0.61 14.89
CA LEU A 69 1.38 -1.53 15.52
C LEU A 69 2.27 -0.84 16.54
N ALA A 70 2.77 0.37 16.24
CA ALA A 70 3.60 1.13 17.16
C ALA A 70 2.85 1.51 18.45
N GLU A 71 1.54 1.76 18.39
CA GLU A 71 0.70 2.02 19.57
C GLU A 71 0.67 0.84 20.56
N TYR A 72 0.85 -0.40 20.10
CA TYR A 72 0.94 -1.60 20.96
C TYR A 72 2.37 -1.94 21.40
N GLU A 73 3.39 -1.23 20.88
CA GLU A 73 4.80 -1.40 21.23
C GLU A 73 5.29 -0.32 22.21
N LEU A 74 4.47 0.70 22.48
CA LEU A 74 4.65 1.74 23.51
C LEU A 74 4.23 1.24 24.90
#